data_AF-A0A645J0P3-F1
#
_entry.id   AF-A0A645J0P3-F1
#
_cell.length_a   1.000
_cell.length_b   1.000
_cell.length_c   1.000
_cell.angle_alpha   90.00
_cell.angle_beta   90.00
_cell.angle_gamma   90.00
#
_symmetry.space_group_name_H-M   'P 1'
#
loop_
_entity.id
_entity.type
_entity.pdbx_description
1 polymer ?
#
loop_
_entity_poly.entity_id
_entity_poly.type
_entity_poly.pdbx_seq_one_letter_code
_entity_poly.pdbx_strand_id
1 'polypeptide(L)' 'MVNGTPIVRTVDGVPVAAFRMESDGRMIGAATIDGGTAVRAARRIIDRGLIVDPQQLADPSVELKKLAR' A
#
# COMPACT_ATOMS: atom_id res chain seq x y z
N MET A 1 -9.62 9.54 -15.82
CA MET A 1 -8.64 9.84 -14.75
C MET A 1 -8.92 8.90 -13.61
N VAL A 2 -7.92 8.18 -13.12
CA VAL A 2 -8.12 7.22 -12.02
C VAL A 2 -8.05 8.00 -10.70
N ASN A 3 -9.20 8.18 -10.04
CA ASN A 3 -9.34 8.99 -8.81
C ASN A 3 -9.31 8.09 -7.57
N GLY A 4 -8.21 7.39 -7.32
CA GLY A 4 -8.04 6.63 -6.09
C GLY A 4 -7.68 7.50 -4.88
N THR A 5 -8.09 7.06 -3.69
CA THR A 5 -7.75 7.69 -2.41
C THR A 5 -6.38 7.19 -1.93
N PRO A 6 -5.46 8.08 -1.51
CA PRO A 6 -4.19 7.66 -0.95
C PRO A 6 -4.34 7.21 0.51
N ILE A 7 -3.76 6.06 0.83
CA ILE A 7 -3.49 5.61 2.19
C ILE A 7 -2.01 5.86 2.47
N VAL A 8 -1.73 6.75 3.42
CA VAL A 8 -0.36 7.12 3.79
C VAL A 8 0.10 6.26 4.96
N ARG A 9 1.26 5.62 4.80
CA ARG A 9 1.96 4.89 5.85
C ARG A 9 3.06 5.76 6.42
N THR A 10 3.09 5.85 7.74
CA THR A 10 3.98 6.72 8.50
C THR A 10 4.76 5.89 9.51
N VAL A 11 6.05 6.15 9.65
CA VAL A 11 6.94 5.58 10.69
C VAL A 11 7.47 6.75 11.50
N ASP A 12 7.29 6.72 12.82
CA ASP A 12 7.73 7.79 13.74
C ASP A 12 7.28 9.20 13.31
N GLY A 13 6.06 9.31 12.80
CA GLY A 13 5.49 10.57 12.31
C GLY A 13 5.95 10.99 10.90
N VAL A 14 6.86 10.25 10.27
CA VAL A 14 7.38 10.53 8.92
C VAL A 14 6.72 9.63 7.86
N PRO A 15 6.14 10.18 6.78
CA PRO A 15 5.61 9.37 5.68
C PRO A 15 6.71 8.56 4.97
N VAL A 16 6.46 7.28 4.73
CA VAL A 16 7.41 6.36 4.05
C VAL A 16 6.81 5.69 2.82
N ALA A 17 5.48 5.61 2.74
CA ALA A 17 4.77 5.08 1.57
C ALA A 17 3.38 5.69 1.43
N ALA A 18 2.89 5.73 0.21
CA ALA A 18 1.50 6.02 -0.12
C ALA A 18 0.96 4.94 -1.07
N PHE A 19 -0.19 4.36 -0.73
CA PHE A 19 -0.88 3.37 -1.55
C PHE A 19 -2.15 3.99 -2.12
N ARG A 20 -2.33 3.91 -3.44
CA ARG A 20 -3.49 4.45 -4.13
C ARG A 20 -4.58 3.37 -4.19
N MET A 21 -5.72 3.62 -3.57
CA MET A 21 -6.83 2.67 -3.45
C MET A 21 -8.07 3.14 -4.21
N GLU A 22 -8.70 2.23 -4.94
CA GLU A 22 -10.05 2.40 -5.49
C GLU A 22 -11.12 2.21 -4.39
N SER A 23 -12.34 2.66 -4.67
CA SER A 23 -13.48 2.53 -3.74
C SER A 23 -13.89 1.07 -3.50
N ASP A 24 -13.55 0.15 -4.40
CA ASP A 24 -13.80 -1.29 -4.28
C ASP A 24 -12.71 -2.03 -3.48
N GLY A 25 -11.73 -1.30 -2.92
CA GLY A 25 -10.65 -1.86 -2.11
C GLY A 25 -9.44 -2.36 -2.92
N ARG A 26 -9.43 -2.21 -4.25
CA ARG A 26 -8.26 -2.54 -5.08
C ARG A 26 -7.17 -1.50 -4.91
N MET A 27 -5.94 -1.97 -4.81
CA MET A 27 -4.77 -1.12 -5.00
C MET A 27 -4.52 -0.91 -6.49
N ILE A 28 -4.28 0.33 -6.90
CA ILE A 28 -4.01 0.72 -8.29
C ILE A 28 -2.65 1.41 -8.45
N GLY A 29 -1.93 1.65 -7.35
CA GLY A 29 -0.59 2.23 -7.40
C GLY A 29 0.04 2.36 -6.02
N ALA A 30 1.34 2.59 -5.99
CA ALA A 30 2.08 2.88 -4.78
C ALA A 30 3.29 3.78 -5.07
N ALA A 31 3.66 4.61 -4.10
CA ALA A 31 4.90 5.38 -4.07
C ALA A 31 5.58 5.16 -2.72
N THR A 32 6.91 5.07 -2.69
CA THR A 32 7.68 4.84 -1.46
C THR A 32 8.95 5.66 -1.43
N ILE A 33 9.45 5.96 -0.23
CA ILE A 33 10.76 6.59 0.01
C ILE A 33 11.69 5.49 0.51
N ASP A 34 12.73 5.17 -0.26
CA ASP A 34 13.72 4.10 0.01
C ASP A 34 13.10 2.71 0.29
N GLY A 35 11.82 2.52 -0.05
CA GLY A 35 11.01 1.36 0.32
C GLY A 35 10.92 0.31 -0.78
N GLY A 36 12.05 -0.21 -1.27
CA GLY A 36 12.05 -1.17 -2.39
C GLY A 36 11.24 -2.45 -2.12
N THR A 37 11.25 -2.94 -0.87
CA THR A 37 10.44 -4.08 -0.43
C THR A 37 8.95 -3.77 -0.42
N ALA A 38 8.56 -2.55 -0.02
CA ALA A 38 7.18 -2.09 -0.04
C ALA A 38 6.65 -1.96 -1.47
N VAL A 39 7.44 -1.47 -2.42
CA VAL A 39 7.07 -1.43 -3.85
C VAL A 39 6.83 -2.84 -4.40
N ARG A 40 7.69 -3.81 -4.06
CA ARG A 40 7.49 -5.22 -4.49
C ARG A 40 6.21 -5.83 -3.92
N ALA A 41 5.89 -5.56 -2.65
CA ALA A 41 4.64 -6.03 -2.04
C ALA A 41 3.41 -5.40 -2.72
N ALA A 42 3.44 -4.08 -2.94
CA ALA A 42 2.36 -3.36 -3.65
C ALA A 42 2.16 -3.88 -5.07
N ARG A 43 3.24 -4.06 -5.85
CA ARG A 43 3.17 -4.65 -7.19
C ARG A 43 2.50 -6.02 -7.17
N ARG A 44 2.86 -6.87 -6.21
CA ARG A 44 2.27 -8.22 -6.07
C ARG A 44 0.79 -8.19 -5.68
N ILE A 45 0.38 -7.25 -4.81
CA ILE A 45 -1.03 -7.02 -4.48
C ILE A 45 -1.82 -6.64 -5.74
N ILE A 46 -1.30 -5.68 -6.53
CA ILE A 46 -1.90 -5.21 -7.78
C ILE A 46 -2.02 -6.35 -8.79
N ASP A 47 -0.91 -7.04 -9.09
CA ASP A 47 -0.85 -8.09 -10.11
C ASP A 47 -1.79 -9.26 -9.81
N ARG A 48 -2.03 -9.55 -8.52
CA ARG A 48 -2.92 -10.62 -8.06
C ARG A 48 -4.35 -10.16 -7.80
N GLY A 49 -4.62 -8.85 -7.87
CA GLY A 49 -5.93 -8.28 -7.53
C GLY A 49 -6.35 -8.56 -6.09
N LEU A 50 -5.40 -8.61 -5.14
CA LEU A 50 -5.72 -8.84 -3.74
C LEU A 50 -6.43 -7.61 -3.15
N ILE A 51 -7.50 -7.85 -2.39
CA ILE A 51 -8.17 -6.83 -1.60
C ILE A 51 -7.51 -6.80 -0.23
N VAL A 52 -6.95 -5.64 0.13
CA VAL A 52 -6.21 -5.44 1.37
C VAL A 52 -6.89 -4.37 2.22
N ASP A 53 -6.84 -4.56 3.53
CA ASP A 53 -7.40 -3.62 4.49
C ASP A 53 -6.57 -2.31 4.50
N PRO A 54 -7.19 -1.13 4.24
CA PRO A 54 -6.52 0.16 4.31
C PRO A 54 -5.86 0.45 5.66
N GLN A 55 -6.43 -0.02 6.78
CA GLN A 55 -5.86 0.21 8.10
C GLN A 55 -4.52 -0.54 8.27
N GLN A 56 -4.44 -1.76 7.75
CA GLN A 56 -3.21 -2.56 7.76
C GLN A 56 -2.11 -1.97 6.86
N LEU A 57 -2.48 -1.29 5.77
CA LEU A 57 -1.53 -0.57 4.92
C LEU A 57 -0.91 0.63 5.65
N ALA A 58 -1.73 1.38 6.39
CA ALA A 58 -1.29 2.56 7.16
C ALA A 58 -0.44 2.19 8.39
N ASP A 59 -0.67 1.02 8.99
CA ASP A 59 0.00 0.57 10.21
C ASP A 59 1.47 0.15 9.96
N PRO A 60 2.46 0.88 10.52
CA PRO A 60 3.88 0.55 10.36
C PRO A 60 4.29 -0.80 10.97
N SER A 61 3.53 -1.33 11.93
CA SER A 61 3.78 -2.62 12.58
C SER A 61 3.39 -3.82 11.72
N VAL A 62 2.55 -3.62 10.70
CA VAL A 62 2.13 -4.68 9.79
C VAL A 62 3.17 -4.90 8.70
N GLU A 63 3.68 -6.12 8.58
CA GLU A 63 4.59 -6.47 7.48
C GLU A 63 3.85 -6.58 6.13
N LEU A 64 4.10 -5.65 5.21
CA LEU A 64 3.44 -5.62 3.88
C LEU A 64 3.59 -6.92 3.07
N LYS A 65 4.70 -7.66 3.25
CA LYS A 65 4.90 -8.97 2.58
C LYS A 65 3.87 -10.02 2.98
N LYS A 66 3.24 -9.90 4.15
CA LYS A 66 2.17 -10.80 4.62
C LYS A 66 0.85 -10.49 3.91
N LEU A 67 0.59 -9.22 3.59
CA LEU A 67 -0.60 -8.76 2.86
C LEU A 67 -0.56 -9.15 1.38
N ALA A 68 0.64 -9.35 0.83
CA ALA A 68 0.86 -9.69 -0.58
C ALA A 68 0.91 -11.21 -0.86
N ARG A 69 0.46 -12.05 0.08
CA ARG A 69 0.50 -13.51 -0.06
C ARG A 69 -0.69 -14.04 -0.85
#